data_AF-A0A7C3I0A5-F1
#
_entry.id   AF-A0A7C3I0A5-F1
#
_cell.length_a   1.000
_cell.length_b   1.000
_cell.length_c   1.000
_cell.angle_alpha   90.00
_cell.angle_beta   90.00
_cell.angle_gamma   90.00
#
_symmetry.space_group_name_H-M   'P 1'
#
loop_
_entity.id
_entity.type
_entity.pdbx_description
1 polymer ?
#
loop_
_entity_poly.entity_id
_entity_poly.type
_entity_poly.pdbx_seq_one_letter_code
_entity_poly.pdbx_strand_id
1 'polypeptide(L)'
;VTGLDFTEEEFQEIGERIYNLERAYWARLMSGAREDTVPERFTKEPMPQRVDYQTNVGVVFPLTEMLQKYYKYRDYEPGTGFPSERKLKQLGLDYVAKDLAPLRAKYMSEAEKKKKKYYY
;
A
#
# COMPACT_ATOMS: atom_id res chain seq x y z
N VAL A 1 -10.58 -10.81 -29.92
CA VAL A 1 -11.83 -10.27 -29.31
C VAL A 1 -11.89 -8.74 -29.42
N THR A 2 -10.83 -8.00 -29.07
CA THR A 2 -10.82 -6.52 -29.14
C THR A 2 -10.12 -5.92 -30.36
N GLY A 3 -9.19 -6.66 -31.00
CA GLY A 3 -8.42 -6.17 -32.15
C GLY A 3 -7.29 -5.20 -31.78
N LEU A 4 -6.97 -5.08 -30.49
CA LEU A 4 -5.83 -4.31 -29.98
C LEU A 4 -4.63 -5.25 -29.80
N ASP A 5 -3.47 -4.83 -30.29
CA ASP A 5 -2.21 -5.52 -30.05
C ASP A 5 -1.51 -4.90 -28.84
N PHE A 6 -1.25 -5.73 -27.84
CA PHE A 6 -0.47 -5.38 -26.65
C PHE A 6 0.62 -6.43 -26.43
N THR A 7 1.79 -5.95 -26.04
CA THR A 7 2.85 -6.78 -25.47
C THR A 7 2.53 -7.16 -24.01
N GLU A 8 3.22 -8.15 -23.46
CA GLU A 8 3.05 -8.54 -22.06
C GLU A 8 3.43 -7.39 -21.12
N GLU A 9 4.48 -6.66 -21.46
CA GLU A 9 4.96 -5.50 -20.70
C GLU A 9 3.93 -4.37 -20.67
N GLU A 10 3.31 -4.05 -21.81
CA GLU A 10 2.24 -3.05 -21.87
C GLU A 10 1.02 -3.48 -21.06
N PHE A 11 0.68 -4.77 -21.08
CA PHE A 11 -0.41 -5.31 -20.29
C PHE A 11 -0.14 -5.19 -18.77
N GLN A 12 1.08 -5.51 -18.35
CA GLN A 12 1.51 -5.34 -16.95
C GLN A 12 1.51 -3.85 -16.54
N GLU A 13 1.97 -2.94 -17.41
CA GLU A 13 1.94 -1.50 -17.14
C GLU A 13 0.50 -0.98 -16.97
N ILE A 14 -0.44 -1.47 -17.78
CA ILE A 14 -1.87 -1.14 -17.65
C ILE A 14 -2.39 -1.60 -16.29
N GLY A 15 -2.07 -2.82 -15.87
CA GLY A 15 -2.43 -3.34 -14.54
C GLY A 15 -1.83 -2.50 -13.41
N GLU A 16 -0.55 -2.12 -13.54
CA GLU A 16 0.12 -1.26 -12.56
C GLU A 16 -0.53 0.12 -12.48
N ARG A 17 -0.91 0.71 -13.62
CA ARG A 17 -1.62 2.00 -13.71
C ARG A 17 -2.96 1.94 -13.00
N ILE A 18 -3.76 0.91 -13.24
CA ILE A 18 -5.07 0.73 -12.60
C ILE A 18 -4.90 0.60 -11.08
N TYR A 19 -4.00 -0.25 -10.61
CA TYR A 19 -3.80 -0.46 -9.18
C TYR A 19 -3.30 0.80 -8.46
N ASN A 20 -2.43 1.59 -9.11
CA ASN A 20 -2.00 2.88 -8.55
C ASN A 20 -3.14 3.90 -8.52
N LEU A 21 -4.03 3.90 -9.50
CA LEU A 21 -5.22 4.76 -9.53
C LEU A 21 -6.20 4.39 -8.39
N GLU A 22 -6.43 3.09 -8.15
CA GLU A 22 -7.23 2.62 -7.01
C GLU A 22 -6.60 3.02 -5.67
N ARG A 23 -5.28 2.87 -5.54
CA ARG A 23 -4.57 3.31 -4.33
C ARG A 23 -4.69 4.82 -4.13
N ALA A 24 -4.62 5.60 -5.19
CA ALA A 24 -4.83 7.05 -5.13
C ALA A 24 -6.27 7.43 -4.75
N TYR A 25 -7.27 6.67 -5.20
CA TYR A 25 -8.65 6.86 -4.77
C TYR A 25 -8.79 6.69 -3.24
N TRP A 26 -8.21 5.63 -2.67
CA TRP A 26 -8.17 5.43 -1.22
C TRP A 26 -7.39 6.52 -0.49
N ALA A 27 -6.29 6.98 -1.07
CA ALA A 27 -5.52 8.11 -0.55
C ALA A 27 -6.37 9.39 -0.44
N ARG A 28 -7.26 9.65 -1.41
CA ARG A 28 -8.21 10.78 -1.34
C ARG A 28 -9.17 10.69 -0.16
N LEU A 29 -9.50 9.47 0.26
CA LEU A 29 -10.33 9.18 1.43
C LEU A 29 -9.50 9.09 2.73
N MET A 30 -8.26 9.58 2.72
CA MET A 30 -7.32 9.56 3.86
C MET A 30 -6.98 8.14 4.36
N SER A 31 -7.06 7.14 3.49
CA SER A 31 -6.63 5.77 3.76
C SER A 31 -5.25 5.52 3.15
N GLY A 32 -4.34 4.95 3.94
CA GLY A 32 -2.95 4.74 3.55
C GLY A 32 -2.20 3.81 4.49
N ALA A 33 -0.94 4.13 4.78
CA ALA A 33 -0.06 3.32 5.63
C ALA A 33 -0.59 3.00 7.04
N ARG A 34 -1.57 3.76 7.56
CA ARG A 34 -2.19 3.52 8.87
C ARG A 34 -3.16 2.33 8.82
N GLU A 35 -3.80 2.15 7.68
CA GLU A 35 -4.81 1.12 7.42
C GLU A 35 -4.20 -0.15 6.82
N ASP A 36 -2.97 -0.08 6.29
CA ASP A 36 -2.20 -1.24 5.81
C ASP A 36 -1.71 -2.09 6.99
N THR A 37 -2.64 -2.80 7.62
CA THR A 37 -2.38 -3.70 8.74
C THR A 37 -3.16 -5.00 8.59
N VAL A 38 -2.86 -5.97 9.45
CA VAL A 38 -3.57 -7.24 9.56
C VAL A 38 -4.11 -7.41 10.99
N PRO A 39 -5.09 -8.30 11.21
CA PRO A 39 -5.54 -8.62 12.56
C PRO A 39 -4.36 -8.99 13.48
N GLU A 40 -4.42 -8.56 14.75
CA GLU A 40 -3.29 -8.65 15.68
C GLU A 40 -2.75 -10.08 15.85
N ARG A 41 -3.64 -11.08 15.75
CA ARG A 41 -3.29 -12.50 15.77
C ARG A 41 -2.12 -12.82 14.85
N PHE A 42 -2.11 -12.30 13.62
CA PHE A 42 -1.05 -12.61 12.66
C PHE A 42 0.31 -12.06 13.08
N THR A 43 0.34 -10.95 13.81
CA THR A 43 1.60 -10.28 14.22
C THR A 43 2.05 -10.62 15.64
N LYS A 44 1.16 -11.14 16.49
CA LYS A 44 1.43 -11.37 17.91
C LYS A 44 1.31 -12.84 18.33
N GLU A 45 0.45 -13.62 17.69
CA GLU A 45 0.23 -15.03 18.04
C GLU A 45 1.00 -15.94 17.06
N PRO A 46 1.97 -16.73 17.53
CA PRO A 46 2.66 -17.71 16.70
C PRO A 46 1.69 -18.71 16.08
N MET A 47 1.91 -19.10 14.82
CA MET A 47 1.06 -20.08 14.15
C MET A 47 1.05 -21.42 14.91
N PRO A 48 -0.12 -21.93 15.33
CA PRO A 48 -0.20 -23.22 16.00
C PRO A 48 0.00 -24.38 15.01
N GLN A 49 0.55 -25.49 15.51
CA GLN A 49 0.60 -26.74 14.77
C GLN A 49 -0.78 -27.41 14.78
N ARG A 50 -1.34 -27.65 13.59
CA ARG A 50 -2.59 -28.40 13.40
C ARG A 50 -2.41 -29.67 12.58
N VAL A 51 -1.43 -29.67 11.69
CA VAL A 51 -1.04 -30.82 10.87
C VAL A 51 0.48 -31.01 10.93
N ASP A 52 0.94 -32.23 10.72
CA ASP A 52 2.36 -32.62 10.80
C ASP A 52 3.21 -31.99 9.70
N TYR A 53 2.64 -31.78 8.51
CA TYR A 53 3.32 -31.14 7.36
C TYR A 53 3.28 -29.60 7.36
N GLN A 54 2.88 -28.95 8.47
CA GLN A 54 2.75 -27.50 8.53
C GLN A 54 4.12 -26.81 8.68
N THR A 55 4.47 -25.91 7.76
CA THR A 55 5.84 -25.35 7.65
C THR A 55 6.06 -24.02 8.37
N ASN A 56 5.00 -23.32 8.77
CA ASN A 56 5.07 -21.99 9.37
C ASN A 56 4.78 -21.98 10.89
N VAL A 57 4.81 -23.14 11.54
CA VAL A 57 4.56 -23.29 12.97
C VAL A 57 5.51 -22.42 13.78
N GLY A 58 4.99 -21.70 14.78
CA GLY A 58 5.78 -20.84 15.66
C GLY A 58 6.16 -19.48 15.07
N VAL A 59 5.80 -19.20 13.81
CA VAL A 59 6.13 -17.93 13.14
C VAL A 59 4.97 -16.94 13.28
N VAL A 60 5.31 -15.66 13.45
CA VAL A 60 4.41 -14.51 13.29
C VAL A 60 4.71 -13.80 11.98
N PHE A 61 3.69 -13.15 11.39
CA PHE A 61 3.84 -12.43 10.13
C PHE A 61 4.69 -11.15 10.32
N PRO A 62 5.84 -11.01 9.64
CA PRO A 62 6.73 -9.87 9.79
C PRO A 62 6.23 -8.63 9.02
N LEU A 63 5.03 -8.16 9.36
CA LEU A 63 4.30 -7.11 8.64
C LEU A 63 5.14 -5.85 8.41
N THR A 64 5.79 -5.32 9.45
CA THR A 64 6.55 -4.06 9.38
C THR A 64 7.69 -4.12 8.37
N GLU A 65 8.44 -5.22 8.35
CA GLU A 65 9.54 -5.41 7.41
C GLU A 65 9.02 -5.61 5.98
N MET A 66 7.97 -6.42 5.83
CA MET A 66 7.39 -6.71 4.51
C MET A 66 6.74 -5.48 3.88
N LEU A 67 6.04 -4.65 4.65
CA LEU A 67 5.44 -3.41 4.15
C LEU A 67 6.50 -2.41 3.67
N GLN A 68 7.61 -2.26 4.41
CA GLN A 68 8.71 -1.39 3.96
C GLN A 68 9.29 -1.86 2.62
N LYS A 69 9.51 -3.17 2.47
CA LYS A 69 9.97 -3.76 1.21
C LYS A 69 8.95 -3.56 0.09
N TYR A 70 7.66 -3.75 0.39
CA TYR A 70 6.57 -3.58 -0.57
C TYR A 70 6.47 -2.13 -1.06
N TYR A 71 6.50 -1.14 -0.16
CA TYR A 71 6.47 0.27 -0.55
C TYR A 71 7.69 0.66 -1.37
N LYS A 72 8.88 0.17 -1.01
CA LYS A 72 10.08 0.41 -1.81
C LYS A 72 9.93 -0.17 -3.22
N TYR A 73 9.43 -1.39 -3.34
CA TYR A 73 9.21 -2.05 -4.63
C TYR A 73 8.18 -1.31 -5.48
N ARG A 74 7.07 -0.86 -4.88
CA ARG A 74 5.99 -0.13 -5.55
C ARG A 74 6.29 1.34 -5.80
N ASP A 75 7.40 1.86 -5.26
CA ASP A 75 7.74 3.28 -5.23
C ASP A 75 6.65 4.13 -4.53
N TYR A 76 6.27 3.70 -3.33
CA TYR A 76 5.32 4.40 -2.46
C TYR A 76 6.07 5.13 -1.35
N GLU A 77 5.51 6.24 -0.89
CA GLU A 77 6.04 7.01 0.23
C GLU A 77 5.79 6.29 1.55
N PRO A 78 6.82 5.90 2.33
CA PRO A 78 6.62 5.07 3.52
C PRO A 78 5.74 5.68 4.62
N GLY A 79 5.71 7.02 4.72
CA GLY A 79 4.93 7.71 5.75
C GLY A 79 3.42 7.72 5.46
N THR A 80 3.04 7.84 4.19
CA THR A 80 1.65 7.96 3.76
C THR A 80 1.11 6.65 3.18
N GLY A 81 1.98 5.81 2.62
CA GLY A 81 1.60 4.64 1.82
C GLY A 81 1.01 5.04 0.46
N PHE A 82 1.18 6.30 0.03
CA PHE A 82 0.69 6.80 -1.26
C PHE A 82 1.74 6.56 -2.36
N PRO A 83 1.32 6.34 -3.62
CA PRO A 83 2.26 6.31 -4.74
C PRO A 83 3.09 7.59 -4.83
N SER A 84 4.39 7.48 -5.12
CA SER A 84 5.24 8.65 -5.31
C SER A 84 4.77 9.47 -6.52
N GLU A 85 5.10 10.75 -6.53
CA GLU A 85 4.87 11.59 -7.71
C GLU A 85 5.57 11.03 -8.97
N ARG A 86 6.79 10.49 -8.80
CA ARG A 86 7.56 9.89 -9.89
C ARG A 86 6.84 8.69 -10.50
N LYS A 87 6.34 7.77 -9.67
CA LYS A 87 5.61 6.58 -10.10
C LYS A 87 4.33 6.94 -10.85
N LEU A 88 3.57 7.91 -10.34
CA LEU A 88 2.35 8.37 -10.98
C LEU A 88 2.63 8.98 -12.36
N LYS A 89 3.64 9.85 -12.48
CA LYS A 89 4.06 10.42 -13.77
C LYS A 89 4.54 9.34 -14.75
N GLN A 90 5.31 8.36 -14.28
CA GLN A 90 5.75 7.23 -15.11
C GLN A 90 4.57 6.46 -15.72
N LEU A 91 3.46 6.34 -14.98
CA LEU A 91 2.25 5.65 -15.42
C LEU A 91 1.26 6.55 -16.19
N GLY A 92 1.63 7.79 -16.53
CA GLY A 92 0.75 8.73 -17.22
C GLY A 92 -0.38 9.30 -16.35
N LEU A 93 -0.18 9.34 -15.03
CA LEU A 93 -1.15 9.78 -14.02
C LEU A 93 -0.77 11.15 -13.41
N ASP A 94 -0.25 12.08 -14.21
CA ASP A 94 0.15 13.43 -13.78
C ASP A 94 -0.96 14.20 -13.04
N TYR A 95 -2.20 14.03 -13.50
CA TYR A 95 -3.37 14.65 -12.86
C TYR A 95 -3.61 14.10 -11.45
N VAL A 96 -3.38 12.80 -11.24
CA VAL A 96 -3.47 12.16 -9.91
C VAL A 96 -2.33 12.65 -9.02
N ALA A 97 -1.12 12.80 -9.56
CA ALA A 97 0.02 13.31 -8.80
C ALA A 97 -0.27 14.71 -8.23
N LYS A 98 -0.84 15.60 -9.06
CA LYS A 98 -1.28 16.94 -8.65
C LYS A 98 -2.37 16.90 -7.59
N ASP A 99 -3.37 16.03 -7.74
CA ASP A 99 -4.47 15.87 -6.78
C ASP A 99 -3.98 15.36 -5.41
N LEU A 100 -3.04 14.41 -5.39
CA LEU A 100 -2.49 13.87 -4.15
C LEU A 100 -1.49 14.80 -3.44
N ALA A 101 -0.88 15.77 -4.13
CA ALA A 101 0.14 16.65 -3.57
C ALA A 101 -0.29 17.32 -2.24
N PRO A 102 -1.42 18.02 -2.16
CA PRO A 102 -1.88 18.62 -0.89
C PRO A 102 -2.33 17.58 0.15
N LEU A 103 -2.72 16.37 -0.28
CA LEU A 103 -3.27 15.34 0.58
C LEU A 103 -2.22 14.64 1.44
N ARG A 104 -0.97 14.61 0.98
CA ARG A 104 0.16 14.04 1.74
C ARG A 104 0.33 14.74 3.09
N ALA A 105 0.42 16.07 3.08
CA ALA A 105 0.55 16.86 4.30
C ALA A 105 -0.71 16.72 5.19
N LYS A 106 -1.90 16.75 4.58
CA LYS A 106 -3.17 16.57 5.30
C LYS A 106 -3.22 15.22 6.02
N TYR A 107 -2.91 14.13 5.34
CA TYR A 107 -2.89 12.78 5.89
C TYR A 107 -1.98 12.68 7.11
N MET A 108 -0.76 13.23 7.02
CA MET A 108 0.20 13.24 8.13
C MET A 108 -0.34 14.02 9.34
N SER A 109 -0.94 15.19 9.11
CA SER A 109 -1.52 15.99 10.20
C SER A 109 -2.70 15.27 10.90
N GLU A 110 -3.54 14.57 10.15
CA GLU A 110 -4.64 13.77 10.71
C GLU A 110 -4.12 12.55 11.46
N ALA A 111 -2.98 11.99 11.04
CA ALA A 111 -2.34 10.85 11.69
C ALA A 111 -1.91 11.23 13.11
N GLU A 112 -1.29 12.40 13.24
CA GLU A 112 -0.86 12.95 14.52
C GLU A 112 -2.04 13.24 15.44
N LYS A 113 -3.12 13.83 14.92
CA LYS A 113 -4.35 14.09 15.70
C LYS A 113 -4.97 12.81 16.21
N LYS A 114 -5.09 11.78 15.36
CA LYS A 114 -5.64 10.48 15.75
C LYS A 114 -4.78 9.81 16.82
N LYS A 115 -3.46 9.85 16.71
CA LYS A 115 -2.56 9.38 17.80
C LYS A 115 -2.84 10.12 19.11
N LYS A 116 -2.89 11.45 19.12
CA LYS A 116 -3.17 12.19 20.37
C LYS A 116 -4.53 11.86 21.00
N LYS A 117 -5.56 11.53 20.21
CA LYS A 117 -6.90 11.23 20.73
C LYS A 117 -7.00 9.90 21.52
N TYR A 118 -6.15 8.92 21.24
CA TYR A 118 -6.27 7.57 21.83
C TYR A 118 -5.18 7.23 22.85
N TYR A 119 -4.20 8.13 23.06
CA TYR A 119 -3.07 7.91 23.98
C TYR A 119 -3.05 8.93 25.14
N TYR A 120 -4.13 9.69 25.35
CA TYR A 120 -4.39 10.53 26.53
C TYR A 120 -5.81 10.27 27.04
#